data_AF-A0A1R3HQW1-F1
#
_entry.id   AF-A0A1R3HQW1-F1
#
_cell.length_a   1.000
_cell.length_b   1.000
_cell.length_c   1.000
_cell.angle_alpha   90.00
_cell.angle_beta   90.00
_cell.angle_gamma   90.00
#
_symmetry.space_group_name_H-M   'P 1'
#
loop_
_entity.id
_entity.type
_entity.pdbx_description
1 polymer ?
#
loop_
_entity_poly.entity_id
_entity_poly.type
_entity_poly.pdbx_seq_one_letter_code
_entity_poly.pdbx_strand_id
1 'polypeptide(L)'
;MTLTLVSCFLVALFGVLYCEAELERFEHGAKPDGSLSFLVIGDWGRRGDYNQSEVALQMGIIGEKLDIDFIISTGDNFYDKGLTGVDDPAFHESFSDVYTAPSLQKQWYIVLGNHDYRGNVEAQLSPILTEKDSRWLCLRNFILNAGPEMAEFIFVDTTPMVDKYFTDPEDQVYDWRGISPRKNYLKNVLEEVESALRESTAKWKIVVGHHTIKSASTHGNTYELNVHLLPILEMGLVGQKLDIDYVISTGDNFYEDGLTGVHDPAFNESFSSIYTSPSLQKQWYHVLGNHDYRGDVKAQLSHILRQKDKRWLCLRSFILESEFVEFFFVDTTPFVDKYFTDPGKHTYDWRGVYPREVYLSNLLKDVDAALKKSTATWKIVVGHHTIKSAGHHGVTEELVKQLVPILEDNSVDMYINGHDHCLEHIIDSTSQIHYFTSGGGSKAWNSDVHWWDPEELKLWYDGQGFMSMQMTQKKAHIRFYDVFGKVLHAWNLTKEMHSAI
;
A
#
# COMPACT_ATOMS: atom_id res chain seq x y z
N MET A 1 30.47 63.00 -23.95
CA MET A 1 30.46 62.17 -22.74
C MET A 1 29.10 61.49 -22.65
N THR A 2 29.08 60.24 -23.07
CA THR A 2 27.96 59.29 -23.05
C THR A 2 27.64 58.88 -21.61
N LEU A 3 26.40 59.10 -21.16
CA LEU A 3 25.88 58.48 -19.95
C LEU A 3 25.13 57.20 -20.34
N THR A 4 25.69 56.07 -19.94
CA THR A 4 25.21 54.72 -20.20
C THR A 4 24.02 54.43 -19.29
N LEU A 5 22.84 54.13 -19.86
CA LEU A 5 21.74 53.51 -19.14
C LEU A 5 22.10 52.04 -18.89
N VAL A 6 22.32 51.67 -17.64
CA VAL A 6 22.38 50.26 -17.22
C VAL A 6 20.96 49.83 -16.93
N SER A 7 20.40 49.01 -17.82
CA SER A 7 19.11 48.34 -17.62
C SER A 7 19.36 47.05 -16.84
N CYS A 8 19.00 47.01 -15.56
CA CYS A 8 18.99 45.78 -14.78
C CYS A 8 17.79 44.93 -15.19
N PHE A 9 18.03 43.84 -15.92
CA PHE A 9 17.06 42.79 -16.13
C PHE A 9 16.83 42.05 -14.80
N LEU A 10 15.70 42.32 -14.15
CA LEU A 10 15.13 41.45 -13.13
C LEU A 10 14.61 40.19 -13.83
N VAL A 11 15.36 39.10 -13.75
CA VAL A 11 14.85 37.76 -14.08
C VAL A 11 13.90 37.37 -12.97
N ALA A 12 12.60 37.57 -13.20
CA ALA A 12 11.57 37.01 -12.35
C ALA A 12 11.57 35.49 -12.54
N LEU A 13 12.25 34.78 -11.64
CA LEU A 13 12.09 33.34 -11.48
C LEU A 13 10.67 33.11 -10.93
N PHE A 14 9.72 32.83 -11.82
CA PHE A 14 8.45 32.23 -11.42
C PHE A 14 8.73 30.78 -11.00
N GLY A 15 9.19 30.62 -9.76
CA GLY A 15 9.09 29.34 -9.07
C GLY A 15 7.62 29.07 -8.84
N VAL A 16 7.08 28.04 -9.50
CA VAL A 16 5.82 27.43 -9.09
C VAL A 16 6.10 26.81 -7.73
N LEU A 17 5.73 27.50 -6.65
CA LEU A 17 5.60 26.90 -5.33
C LEU A 17 4.47 25.88 -5.42
N TYR A 18 4.80 24.62 -5.69
CA TYR A 18 3.95 23.52 -5.24
C TYR A 18 4.03 23.55 -3.72
N CYS A 19 2.99 24.09 -3.08
CA CYS A 19 2.76 23.86 -1.67
C CYS A 19 2.25 22.43 -1.59
N GLU A 20 3.15 21.45 -1.44
CA GLU A 20 2.75 20.16 -0.87
C GLU A 20 2.19 20.50 0.52
N ALA A 21 0.94 20.13 0.79
CA ALA A 21 0.36 20.31 2.11
C ALA A 21 1.06 19.31 3.04
N GLU A 22 2.01 19.78 3.84
CA GLU A 22 2.58 18.95 4.91
C GLU A 22 1.62 18.95 6.09
N LEU A 23 1.46 17.77 6.73
CA LEU A 23 0.69 17.64 7.96
C LEU A 23 1.26 18.58 9.04
N GLU A 24 0.38 19.29 9.74
CA GLU A 24 0.80 20.15 10.85
C GLU A 24 1.47 19.30 11.94
N ARG A 25 2.66 19.72 12.39
CA ARG A 25 3.48 18.99 13.37
C ARG A 25 3.51 19.72 14.71
N PHE A 26 3.20 18.99 15.77
CA PHE A 26 3.28 19.44 17.15
C PHE A 26 4.40 18.70 17.88
N GLU A 27 5.09 19.39 18.78
CA GLU A 27 6.19 18.83 19.57
C GLU A 27 5.78 18.69 21.03
N HIS A 28 6.12 17.55 21.63
CA HIS A 28 5.97 17.29 23.06
C HIS A 28 7.24 16.64 23.60
N GLY A 29 7.83 17.22 24.64
CA GLY A 29 9.04 16.67 25.25
C GLY A 29 8.72 15.40 26.05
N ALA A 30 9.58 14.38 25.96
CA ALA A 30 9.51 13.26 26.91
C ALA A 30 9.87 13.72 28.32
N LYS A 31 9.45 12.95 29.33
CA LYS A 31 9.84 13.19 30.72
C LYS A 31 11.35 13.07 30.91
N PRO A 32 11.94 13.67 31.98
CA PRO A 32 13.37 13.62 32.23
C PRO A 32 13.96 12.21 32.36
N ASP A 33 13.13 11.23 32.74
CA ASP A 33 13.51 9.82 32.84
C ASP A 33 13.39 9.06 31.50
N GLY A 34 13.02 9.76 30.43
CA GLY A 34 12.81 9.18 29.10
C GLY A 34 11.51 8.38 28.97
N SER A 35 10.55 8.55 29.88
CA SER A 35 9.23 7.95 29.76
C SER A 35 8.21 8.90 29.13
N LEU A 36 7.12 8.30 28.63
CA LEU A 36 5.94 8.98 28.10
C LEU A 36 4.70 8.29 28.68
N SER A 37 3.71 9.05 29.16
CA SER A 37 2.49 8.53 29.77
C SER A 37 1.30 9.35 29.30
N PHE A 38 0.30 8.72 28.70
CA PHE A 38 -0.87 9.42 28.17
C PHE A 38 -2.14 8.58 28.36
N LEU A 39 -3.30 9.24 28.31
CA LEU A 39 -4.60 8.56 28.30
C LEU A 39 -5.21 8.61 26.91
N VAL A 40 -6.06 7.64 26.60
CA VAL A 40 -6.82 7.57 25.35
C VAL A 40 -8.30 7.40 25.69
N ILE A 41 -9.16 8.19 25.05
CA ILE A 41 -10.62 8.11 25.16
C ILE A 41 -11.25 8.27 23.78
N GLY A 42 -12.45 7.74 23.59
CA GLY A 42 -13.29 7.90 22.41
C GLY A 42 -14.75 7.76 22.81
N ASP A 43 -15.66 8.12 21.91
CA ASP A 43 -17.09 7.87 22.08
C ASP A 43 -17.68 8.53 23.36
N TRP A 44 -17.42 9.82 23.54
CA TRP A 44 -17.69 10.56 24.79
C TRP A 44 -18.50 11.84 24.55
N GLY A 45 -18.71 12.63 25.60
CA GLY A 45 -19.37 13.93 25.49
C GLY A 45 -20.88 13.85 25.54
N ARG A 46 -21.41 13.43 26.69
CA ARG A 46 -22.84 13.27 26.98
C ARG A 46 -23.25 14.09 28.21
N ARG A 47 -22.66 15.28 28.41
CA ARG A 47 -22.96 16.17 29.53
C ARG A 47 -22.83 15.51 30.93
N GLY A 48 -21.88 14.58 31.07
CA GLY A 48 -21.69 13.79 32.30
C GLY A 48 -22.52 12.49 32.38
N ASP A 49 -23.53 12.32 31.51
CA ASP A 49 -24.39 11.13 31.49
C ASP A 49 -23.67 9.88 30.98
N TYR A 50 -24.32 8.71 31.10
CA TYR A 50 -23.80 7.40 30.67
C TYR A 50 -22.44 7.04 31.29
N ASN A 51 -22.29 7.36 32.58
CA ASN A 51 -21.07 7.20 33.36
C ASN A 51 -19.89 8.07 32.91
N GLN A 52 -20.11 9.10 32.07
CA GLN A 52 -19.02 9.95 31.60
C GLN A 52 -18.32 10.64 32.78
N SER A 53 -19.07 11.15 33.77
CA SER A 53 -18.48 11.78 34.96
C SER A 53 -17.69 10.80 35.83
N GLU A 54 -18.14 9.56 35.95
CA GLU A 54 -17.45 8.48 36.67
C GLU A 54 -16.16 8.07 35.96
N VAL A 55 -16.18 7.99 34.63
CA VAL A 55 -14.98 7.77 33.80
C VAL A 55 -14.01 8.94 33.98
N ALA A 56 -14.48 10.19 33.92
CA ALA A 56 -13.65 11.38 34.13
C ALA A 56 -12.99 11.37 35.52
N LEU A 57 -13.70 10.94 36.57
CA LEU A 57 -13.14 10.76 37.91
C LEU A 57 -12.01 9.72 37.91
N GLN A 58 -12.21 8.56 37.28
CA GLN A 58 -11.17 7.53 37.20
C GLN A 58 -9.98 7.97 36.35
N MET A 59 -10.22 8.66 35.23
CA MET A 59 -9.17 9.27 34.43
C MET A 59 -8.35 10.26 35.27
N GLY A 60 -8.97 11.05 36.14
CA GLY A 60 -8.27 11.94 37.07
C GLY A 60 -7.33 11.20 38.02
N ILE A 61 -7.83 10.15 38.66
CA ILE A 61 -7.05 9.32 39.61
C ILE A 61 -5.86 8.63 38.91
N ILE A 62 -6.11 8.03 37.74
CA ILE A 62 -5.07 7.33 36.98
C ILE A 62 -4.09 8.33 36.37
N GLY A 63 -4.58 9.46 35.87
CA GLY A 63 -3.78 10.54 35.31
C GLY A 63 -2.78 11.09 36.32
N GLU A 64 -3.19 11.23 37.58
CA GLU A 64 -2.31 11.65 38.68
C GLU A 64 -1.27 10.56 38.99
N LYS A 65 -1.71 9.29 39.08
CA LYS A 65 -0.82 8.17 39.39
C LYS A 65 0.27 7.94 38.33
N LEU A 66 -0.05 8.14 37.05
CA LEU A 66 0.87 7.98 35.93
C LEU A 66 1.64 9.27 35.60
N ASP A 67 1.28 10.39 36.23
CA ASP A 67 1.78 11.73 35.89
C ASP A 67 1.69 11.99 34.39
N ILE A 68 0.49 11.94 33.82
CA ILE A 68 0.33 11.94 32.35
C ILE A 68 0.80 13.25 31.69
N ASP A 69 1.27 13.11 30.46
CA ASP A 69 1.81 14.16 29.60
C ASP A 69 0.69 14.84 28.79
N PHE A 70 -0.21 14.04 28.20
CA PHE A 70 -1.35 14.50 27.40
C PHE A 70 -2.48 13.47 27.33
N ILE A 71 -3.60 13.85 26.71
CA ILE A 71 -4.75 12.98 26.43
C ILE A 71 -4.97 12.92 24.92
N ILE A 72 -5.32 11.74 24.41
CA ILE A 72 -5.77 11.53 23.03
C ILE A 72 -7.26 11.23 23.02
N SER A 73 -8.00 11.93 22.15
CA SER A 73 -9.36 11.54 21.76
C SER A 73 -9.35 10.89 20.38
N THR A 74 -9.92 9.70 20.27
CA THR A 74 -10.13 8.99 19.00
C THR A 74 -11.40 9.43 18.26
N GLY A 75 -12.06 10.52 18.70
CA GLY A 75 -13.25 11.07 18.05
C GLY A 75 -14.57 10.57 18.63
N ASP A 76 -15.65 11.05 18.01
CA ASP A 76 -17.00 11.03 18.58
C ASP A 76 -17.01 11.73 19.93
N ASN A 77 -16.71 13.02 19.87
CA ASN A 77 -16.42 13.89 21.00
C ASN A 77 -17.69 14.47 21.64
N PHE A 78 -18.77 14.65 20.88
CA PHE A 78 -20.04 15.19 21.38
C PHE A 78 -21.25 14.42 20.83
N TYR A 79 -21.97 13.75 21.71
CA TYR A 79 -23.14 12.94 21.35
C TYR A 79 -24.46 13.70 21.50
N ASP A 80 -25.48 13.41 20.67
CA ASP A 80 -25.46 12.42 19.58
C ASP A 80 -25.07 13.00 18.21
N LYS A 81 -24.93 14.33 18.10
CA LYS A 81 -24.81 15.04 16.82
C LYS A 81 -23.80 16.20 16.82
N GLY A 82 -22.61 16.00 17.38
CA GLY A 82 -21.56 17.02 17.40
C GLY A 82 -22.00 18.32 18.10
N LEU A 83 -21.21 19.38 17.93
CA LEU A 83 -21.61 20.74 18.33
C LEU A 83 -22.41 21.43 17.22
N THR A 84 -23.36 22.29 17.56
CA THR A 84 -24.10 23.09 16.56
C THR A 84 -23.33 24.34 16.10
N GLY A 85 -22.37 24.81 16.89
CA GLY A 85 -21.55 25.99 16.62
C GLY A 85 -20.52 26.23 17.72
N VAL A 86 -19.69 27.26 17.55
CA VAL A 86 -18.63 27.58 18.53
C VAL A 86 -19.18 28.01 19.89
N ASP A 87 -20.44 28.45 19.96
CA ASP A 87 -21.13 28.86 21.19
C ASP A 87 -22.08 27.80 21.75
N ASP A 88 -22.01 26.57 21.25
CA ASP A 88 -22.83 25.48 21.76
C ASP A 88 -22.46 25.16 23.23
N PRO A 89 -23.42 25.20 24.17
CA PRO A 89 -23.15 24.92 25.59
C PRO A 89 -22.63 23.50 25.83
N ALA A 90 -22.89 22.55 24.91
CA ALA A 90 -22.40 21.18 25.02
C ALA A 90 -20.86 21.10 25.11
N PHE A 91 -20.13 22.09 24.58
CA PHE A 91 -18.68 22.19 24.75
C PHE A 91 -18.30 22.26 26.24
N HIS A 92 -18.91 23.17 27.00
CA HIS A 92 -18.64 23.26 28.44
C HIS A 92 -19.25 22.09 29.20
N GLU A 93 -20.52 21.79 28.94
CA GLU A 93 -21.28 20.79 29.69
C GLU A 93 -20.71 19.38 29.53
N SER A 94 -20.07 19.07 28.39
CA SER A 94 -19.59 17.72 28.08
C SER A 94 -18.06 17.58 28.10
N PHE A 95 -17.31 18.68 28.05
CA PHE A 95 -15.85 18.68 28.12
C PHE A 95 -15.32 19.48 29.30
N SER A 96 -15.48 20.81 29.27
CA SER A 96 -14.79 21.68 30.24
C SER A 96 -15.18 21.38 31.68
N ASP A 97 -16.47 21.20 31.94
CA ASP A 97 -17.02 21.03 33.28
C ASP A 97 -17.03 19.57 33.75
N VAL A 98 -16.74 18.62 32.86
CA VAL A 98 -16.69 17.18 33.16
C VAL A 98 -15.28 16.75 33.56
N TYR A 99 -14.26 17.13 32.77
CA TYR A 99 -12.88 16.68 32.99
C TYR A 99 -12.09 17.71 33.81
N THR A 100 -12.51 17.94 35.04
CA THR A 100 -11.99 19.04 35.90
C THR A 100 -10.81 18.64 36.79
N ALA A 101 -10.45 17.36 36.86
CA ALA A 101 -9.34 16.90 37.70
C ALA A 101 -8.01 17.60 37.32
N PRO A 102 -7.15 17.97 38.29
CA PRO A 102 -5.88 18.66 38.02
C PRO A 102 -4.96 17.90 37.06
N SER A 103 -4.92 16.58 37.16
CA SER A 103 -4.15 15.69 36.28
C SER A 103 -4.65 15.65 34.84
N LEU A 104 -5.89 16.09 34.58
CA LEU A 104 -6.48 16.18 33.24
C LEU A 104 -6.37 17.60 32.64
N GLN A 105 -5.76 18.55 33.37
CA GLN A 105 -5.45 19.89 32.86
C GLN A 105 -4.18 19.87 31.99
N LYS A 106 -4.18 19.00 30.98
CA LYS A 106 -3.11 18.76 30.01
C LYS A 106 -3.65 19.00 28.60
N GLN A 107 -2.78 18.99 27.59
CA GLN A 107 -3.23 19.08 26.19
C GLN A 107 -4.06 17.85 25.83
N TRP A 108 -5.19 18.07 25.15
CA TRP A 108 -5.97 17.04 24.48
C TRP A 108 -5.75 17.14 22.97
N TYR A 109 -5.30 16.06 22.36
CA TYR A 109 -5.13 15.91 20.92
C TYR A 109 -6.31 15.10 20.37
N ILE A 110 -7.08 15.70 19.48
CA ILE A 110 -8.43 15.25 19.16
C ILE A 110 -8.61 15.10 17.65
N VAL A 111 -9.12 13.94 17.22
CA VAL A 111 -9.69 13.75 15.87
C VAL A 111 -11.21 13.72 15.92
N LEU A 112 -11.84 13.83 14.76
CA LEU A 112 -13.29 13.76 14.59
C LEU A 112 -13.75 12.32 14.38
N GLY A 113 -14.93 12.00 14.90
CA GLY A 113 -15.68 10.79 14.56
C GLY A 113 -16.94 11.09 13.76
N ASN A 114 -17.68 10.05 13.37
CA ASN A 114 -18.84 10.20 12.51
C ASN A 114 -20.01 10.91 13.20
N HIS A 115 -20.14 10.85 14.52
CA HIS A 115 -21.13 11.63 15.27
C HIS A 115 -20.79 13.13 15.30
N ASP A 116 -19.51 13.49 15.32
CA ASP A 116 -19.05 14.88 15.27
C ASP A 116 -19.43 15.53 13.94
N TYR A 117 -19.38 14.76 12.85
CA TYR A 117 -19.80 15.17 11.52
C TYR A 117 -21.31 15.40 11.38
N ARG A 118 -22.14 14.92 12.31
CA ARG A 118 -23.59 15.18 12.27
C ARG A 118 -23.95 16.57 12.80
N GLY A 119 -22.98 17.27 13.37
CA GLY A 119 -23.08 18.66 13.82
C GLY A 119 -22.32 19.60 12.89
N ASN A 120 -21.64 20.57 13.50
CA ASN A 120 -20.84 21.58 12.85
C ASN A 120 -19.37 21.23 13.07
N VAL A 121 -18.75 20.67 12.04
CA VAL A 121 -17.35 20.23 12.07
C VAL A 121 -16.41 21.42 12.18
N GLU A 122 -16.69 22.48 11.41
CA GLU A 122 -15.86 23.70 11.41
C GLU A 122 -15.84 24.40 12.78
N ALA A 123 -16.89 24.25 13.59
CA ALA A 123 -16.88 24.73 14.96
C ALA A 123 -15.89 23.97 15.84
N GLN A 124 -15.85 22.63 15.72
CA GLN A 124 -14.97 21.77 16.51
C GLN A 124 -13.49 21.94 16.15
N LEU A 125 -13.20 22.24 14.88
CA LEU A 125 -11.87 22.57 14.36
C LEU A 125 -11.48 24.04 14.60
N SER A 126 -12.39 24.86 15.11
CA SER A 126 -12.16 26.30 15.23
C SER A 126 -11.17 26.62 16.36
N PRO A 127 -10.20 27.54 16.13
CA PRO A 127 -9.34 28.03 17.21
C PRO A 127 -10.13 28.71 18.34
N ILE A 128 -11.38 29.13 18.09
CA ILE A 128 -12.26 29.71 19.12
C ILE A 128 -12.50 28.71 20.27
N LEU A 129 -12.61 27.41 20.00
CA LEU A 129 -12.76 26.41 21.08
C LEU A 129 -11.47 26.24 21.88
N THR A 130 -10.32 26.29 21.22
CA THR A 130 -9.00 26.33 21.90
C THR A 130 -8.84 27.59 22.74
N GLU A 131 -9.37 28.74 22.30
CA GLU A 131 -9.39 29.97 23.09
C GLU A 131 -10.31 29.87 24.31
N LYS A 132 -11.43 29.14 24.20
CA LYS A 132 -12.36 28.89 25.31
C LYS A 132 -11.79 27.92 26.34
N ASP A 133 -11.10 26.89 25.89
CA ASP A 133 -10.40 25.93 26.74
C ASP A 133 -9.12 25.47 26.04
N SER A 134 -7.96 25.94 26.55
CA SER A 134 -6.66 25.71 25.93
C SER A 134 -6.25 24.24 25.84
N ARG A 135 -6.96 23.36 26.56
CA ARG A 135 -6.76 21.91 26.45
C ARG A 135 -7.23 21.36 25.11
N TRP A 136 -8.17 22.03 24.43
CA TRP A 136 -8.79 21.54 23.20
C TRP A 136 -7.91 21.82 21.97
N LEU A 137 -7.29 20.78 21.40
CA LEU A 137 -6.67 20.84 20.07
C LEU A 137 -7.29 19.76 19.17
N CYS A 138 -8.20 20.20 18.30
CA CYS A 138 -8.88 19.33 17.34
C CYS A 138 -8.57 19.76 15.91
N LEU A 139 -8.00 18.83 15.14
CA LEU A 139 -7.65 19.00 13.73
C LEU A 139 -8.04 17.74 12.96
N ARG A 140 -8.12 17.82 11.63
CA ARG A 140 -8.46 16.66 10.79
C ARG A 140 -7.32 15.66 10.74
N ASN A 141 -6.17 16.11 10.22
CA ASN A 141 -4.97 15.29 10.11
C ASN A 141 -3.78 16.11 10.62
N PHE A 142 -2.97 15.53 11.48
CA PHE A 142 -1.81 16.20 12.07
C PHE A 142 -0.87 15.18 12.71
N ILE A 143 0.33 15.62 13.07
CA ILE A 143 1.37 14.78 13.69
C ILE A 143 1.73 15.35 15.05
N LEU A 144 1.90 14.46 16.03
CA LEU A 144 2.51 14.77 17.32
C LEU A 144 3.83 14.00 17.46
N ASN A 145 4.93 14.74 17.50
CA ASN A 145 6.25 14.25 17.85
C ASN A 145 6.40 14.27 19.38
N ALA A 146 6.35 13.10 20.02
CA ALA A 146 6.41 12.96 21.47
C ALA A 146 7.73 12.29 21.89
N GLY A 147 8.63 13.12 22.42
CA GLY A 147 10.00 12.75 22.73
C GLY A 147 10.87 12.68 21.47
N PRO A 148 12.02 13.37 21.40
CA PRO A 148 12.91 13.29 20.25
C PRO A 148 13.27 11.83 19.93
N GLU A 149 12.97 11.40 18.70
CA GLU A 149 13.15 10.03 18.19
C GLU A 149 12.40 8.92 18.94
N MET A 150 11.55 9.26 19.93
CA MET A 150 10.84 8.26 20.74
C MET A 150 9.56 7.80 20.06
N ALA A 151 8.56 8.67 19.97
CA ALA A 151 7.25 8.34 19.44
C ALA A 151 6.73 9.43 18.52
N GLU A 152 6.12 9.04 17.42
CA GLU A 152 5.36 9.91 16.53
C GLU A 152 3.93 9.38 16.42
N PHE A 153 2.96 10.24 16.66
CA PHE A 153 1.54 9.94 16.52
C PHE A 153 1.00 10.64 15.28
N ILE A 154 0.38 9.89 14.38
CA ILE A 154 -0.22 10.40 13.15
C ILE A 154 -1.74 10.32 13.31
N PHE A 155 -2.37 11.48 13.48
CA PHE A 155 -3.80 11.61 13.64
C PHE A 155 -4.45 11.73 12.27
N VAL A 156 -5.50 10.92 12.03
CA VAL A 156 -6.17 10.81 10.75
C VAL A 156 -7.68 10.91 10.93
N ASP A 157 -8.30 11.84 10.23
CA ASP A 157 -9.75 11.94 10.13
C ASP A 157 -10.27 10.87 9.17
N THR A 158 -10.62 9.74 9.77
CA THR A 158 -11.10 8.54 9.08
C THR A 158 -12.54 8.63 8.60
N THR A 159 -13.33 9.63 9.03
CA THR A 159 -14.77 9.69 8.72
C THR A 159 -15.04 9.84 7.22
N PRO A 160 -14.35 10.74 6.48
CA PRO A 160 -14.53 10.84 5.02
C PRO A 160 -14.08 9.60 4.23
N MET A 161 -13.33 8.68 4.87
CA MET A 161 -12.88 7.46 4.21
C MET A 161 -13.99 6.42 4.06
N VAL A 162 -15.09 6.52 4.82
CA VAL A 162 -16.17 5.52 4.81
C VAL A 162 -17.19 5.81 3.72
N ASP A 163 -17.44 4.87 2.79
CA ASP A 163 -18.35 5.04 1.65
C ASP A 163 -19.77 5.32 2.11
N LYS A 164 -20.22 4.56 3.11
CA LYS A 164 -21.61 4.54 3.57
C LYS A 164 -22.14 5.94 3.90
N TYR A 165 -21.33 6.82 4.48
CA TYR A 165 -21.80 8.16 4.86
C TYR A 165 -22.06 9.09 3.67
N PHE A 166 -21.59 8.73 2.47
CA PHE A 166 -21.85 9.48 1.24
C PHE A 166 -22.96 8.84 0.39
N THR A 167 -23.07 7.51 0.42
CA THR A 167 -23.96 6.76 -0.47
C THR A 167 -25.27 6.36 0.19
N ASP A 168 -25.25 6.12 1.50
CA ASP A 168 -26.41 5.69 2.29
C ASP A 168 -26.27 6.21 3.75
N PRO A 169 -26.39 7.53 3.97
CA PRO A 169 -26.26 8.13 5.31
C PRO A 169 -27.48 7.89 6.21
N GLU A 170 -28.44 7.06 5.76
CA GLU A 170 -29.75 6.88 6.41
C GLU A 170 -30.45 8.24 6.59
N ASP A 171 -30.97 8.54 7.79
CA ASP A 171 -31.64 9.81 8.13
C ASP A 171 -30.67 10.88 8.66
N GLN A 172 -29.35 10.67 8.58
CA GLN A 172 -28.36 11.61 9.10
C GLN A 172 -27.91 12.61 8.03
N VAL A 173 -27.59 13.82 8.48
CA VAL A 173 -26.96 14.86 7.67
C VAL A 173 -25.53 15.03 8.17
N TYR A 174 -24.58 14.89 7.27
CA TYR A 174 -23.15 15.03 7.54
C TYR A 174 -22.62 16.37 7.02
N ASP A 175 -21.82 17.05 7.83
CA ASP A 175 -21.15 18.29 7.50
C ASP A 175 -19.81 18.02 6.78
N TRP A 176 -19.87 18.03 5.46
CA TRP A 176 -18.71 17.83 4.58
C TRP A 176 -17.97 19.12 4.23
N ARG A 177 -18.25 20.25 4.89
CA ARG A 177 -17.45 21.46 4.67
C ARG A 177 -15.99 21.18 5.00
N GLY A 178 -15.08 21.79 4.25
CA GLY A 178 -13.64 21.53 4.36
C GLY A 178 -13.17 20.21 3.75
N ILE A 179 -14.07 19.29 3.36
CA ILE A 179 -13.73 18.06 2.66
C ILE A 179 -13.73 18.32 1.14
N SER A 180 -12.58 18.14 0.51
CA SER A 180 -12.45 18.20 -0.96
C SER A 180 -13.23 17.03 -1.60
N PRO A 181 -13.46 17.03 -2.93
CA PRO A 181 -14.11 15.89 -3.59
C PRO A 181 -13.48 14.58 -3.11
N ARG A 182 -14.31 13.68 -2.57
CA ARG A 182 -13.86 12.57 -1.72
C ARG A 182 -12.65 11.81 -2.25
N LYS A 183 -12.62 11.50 -3.55
CA LYS A 183 -11.46 10.86 -4.20
C LYS A 183 -10.14 11.61 -3.97
N ASN A 184 -10.16 12.93 -4.08
CA ASN A 184 -8.99 13.78 -3.84
C ASN A 184 -8.65 13.85 -2.36
N TYR A 185 -9.66 13.89 -1.47
CA TYR A 185 -9.42 13.86 -0.03
C TYR A 185 -8.70 12.57 0.37
N LEU A 186 -9.21 11.39 -0.04
CA LEU A 186 -8.57 10.11 0.26
C LEU A 186 -7.15 10.06 -0.28
N LYS A 187 -6.94 10.48 -1.54
CA LYS A 187 -5.60 10.53 -2.14
C LYS A 187 -4.64 11.36 -1.30
N ASN A 188 -5.01 12.60 -0.96
CA ASN A 188 -4.16 13.51 -0.22
C ASN A 188 -3.84 12.97 1.18
N VAL A 189 -4.85 12.50 1.93
CA VAL A 189 -4.63 11.97 3.29
C VAL A 189 -3.72 10.74 3.27
N LEU A 190 -3.90 9.84 2.30
CA LEU A 190 -3.04 8.67 2.16
C LEU A 190 -1.60 9.07 1.81
N GLU A 191 -1.41 10.01 0.87
CA GLU A 191 -0.09 10.56 0.52
C GLU A 191 0.59 11.26 1.71
N GLU A 192 -0.17 12.03 2.49
CA GLU A 192 0.30 12.73 3.70
C GLU A 192 0.71 11.77 4.82
N VAL A 193 -0.13 10.77 5.13
CA VAL A 193 0.17 9.73 6.13
C VAL A 193 1.37 8.91 5.71
N GLU A 194 1.45 8.55 4.43
CA GLU A 194 2.56 7.79 3.89
C GLU A 194 3.87 8.59 3.92
N SER A 195 3.85 9.88 3.56
CA SER A 195 5.04 10.74 3.68
C SER A 195 5.50 10.90 5.12
N ALA A 196 4.56 11.08 6.05
CA ALA A 196 4.85 11.15 7.48
C ALA A 196 5.55 9.87 7.97
N LEU A 197 4.99 8.69 7.66
CA LEU A 197 5.57 7.40 8.04
C LEU A 197 6.97 7.18 7.44
N ARG A 198 7.18 7.64 6.21
CA ARG A 198 8.46 7.53 5.48
C ARG A 198 9.55 8.42 6.08
N GLU A 199 9.22 9.66 6.43
CA GLU A 199 10.15 10.65 6.98
C GLU A 199 10.48 10.40 8.46
N SER A 200 9.60 9.71 9.16
CA SER A 200 9.66 9.50 10.60
C SER A 200 10.82 8.63 11.06
N THR A 201 11.72 9.24 11.85
CA THR A 201 12.81 8.54 12.54
C THR A 201 12.40 7.99 13.91
N ALA A 202 11.15 8.21 14.35
CA ALA A 202 10.68 7.77 15.65
C ALA A 202 10.68 6.25 15.79
N LYS A 203 11.04 5.77 17.00
CA LYS A 203 11.03 4.33 17.33
C LYS A 203 9.61 3.76 17.36
N TRP A 204 8.66 4.52 17.87
CA TRP A 204 7.25 4.18 17.90
C TRP A 204 6.48 5.06 16.92
N LYS A 205 5.72 4.44 16.02
CA LYS A 205 4.84 5.13 15.06
C LYS A 205 3.42 4.67 15.35
N ILE A 206 2.54 5.60 15.71
CA ILE A 206 1.21 5.29 16.21
C ILE A 206 0.20 6.06 15.37
N VAL A 207 -0.66 5.35 14.64
CA VAL A 207 -1.74 5.99 13.86
C VAL A 207 -3.01 6.05 14.72
N VAL A 208 -3.62 7.22 14.81
CA VAL A 208 -4.81 7.50 15.62
C VAL A 208 -5.96 7.90 14.70
N GLY A 209 -7.09 7.20 14.81
CA GLY A 209 -8.30 7.49 14.05
C GLY A 209 -9.53 6.93 14.74
N HIS A 210 -10.70 7.36 14.29
CA HIS A 210 -11.98 6.95 14.88
C HIS A 210 -12.46 5.57 14.41
N HIS A 211 -12.47 5.34 13.09
CA HIS A 211 -13.02 4.11 12.52
C HIS A 211 -12.04 2.94 12.63
N THR A 212 -12.60 1.74 12.83
CA THR A 212 -11.82 0.55 13.16
C THR A 212 -11.28 -0.17 11.94
N ILE A 213 -9.96 -0.32 11.85
CA ILE A 213 -9.32 -1.27 10.91
C ILE A 213 -9.70 -2.71 11.31
N LYS A 214 -9.63 -3.03 12.61
CA LYS A 214 -10.08 -4.31 13.18
C LYS A 214 -10.95 -4.12 14.41
N SER A 215 -12.12 -4.74 14.42
CA SER A 215 -13.00 -4.76 15.58
C SER A 215 -13.78 -6.07 15.70
N ALA A 216 -13.97 -6.53 16.94
CA ALA A 216 -14.88 -7.63 17.27
C ALA A 216 -16.29 -7.14 17.64
N SER A 217 -16.53 -5.83 17.57
CA SER A 217 -17.83 -5.23 17.90
C SER A 217 -18.83 -5.39 16.74
N THR A 218 -20.07 -4.98 17.00
CA THR A 218 -21.15 -4.94 15.99
C THR A 218 -20.86 -4.01 14.82
N HIS A 219 -19.92 -3.07 14.96
CA HIS A 219 -19.48 -2.20 13.86
C HIS A 219 -18.53 -2.91 12.89
N GLY A 220 -17.88 -4.00 13.32
CA GLY A 220 -16.96 -4.78 12.48
C GLY A 220 -15.76 -3.97 11.98
N ASN A 221 -15.13 -4.45 10.92
CA ASN A 221 -14.01 -3.76 10.30
C ASN A 221 -14.51 -2.76 9.25
N THR A 222 -13.90 -1.58 9.19
CA THR A 222 -14.13 -0.63 8.10
C THR A 222 -13.38 -1.11 6.85
N TYR A 223 -14.13 -1.41 5.79
CA TYR A 223 -13.59 -1.97 4.56
C TYR A 223 -12.57 -1.03 3.89
N GLU A 224 -12.90 0.26 3.79
CA GLU A 224 -12.08 1.26 3.11
C GLU A 224 -10.74 1.47 3.80
N LEU A 225 -10.73 1.46 5.14
CA LEU A 225 -9.47 1.52 5.90
C LEU A 225 -8.61 0.26 5.68
N ASN A 226 -9.23 -0.93 5.57
CA ASN A 226 -8.50 -2.16 5.27
C ASN A 226 -7.92 -2.19 3.85
N VAL A 227 -8.60 -1.57 2.89
CA VAL A 227 -8.15 -1.55 1.49
C VAL A 227 -7.14 -0.44 1.23
N HIS A 228 -7.28 0.72 1.88
CA HIS A 228 -6.48 1.89 1.56
C HIS A 228 -5.37 2.18 2.55
N LEU A 229 -5.68 2.20 3.85
CA LEU A 229 -4.72 2.62 4.87
C LEU A 229 -3.81 1.47 5.31
N LEU A 230 -4.39 0.28 5.47
CA LEU A 230 -3.66 -0.88 5.99
C LEU A 230 -2.53 -1.39 5.07
N PRO A 231 -2.67 -1.47 3.73
CA PRO A 231 -1.59 -1.99 2.89
C PRO A 231 -0.32 -1.13 2.90
N ILE A 232 -0.47 0.19 3.12
CA ILE A 232 0.65 1.13 3.33
C ILE A 232 1.49 0.67 4.54
N LEU A 233 0.87 0.03 5.52
CA LEU A 233 1.55 -0.44 6.73
C LEU A 233 2.28 -1.78 6.49
N GLU A 234 1.74 -2.74 5.75
CA GLU A 234 2.15 -4.16 5.91
C GLU A 234 3.23 -4.66 4.92
N MET A 235 3.16 -4.33 3.62
CA MET A 235 4.20 -4.80 2.66
C MET A 235 5.57 -4.17 2.97
N GLY A 236 5.58 -2.89 3.35
CA GLY A 236 6.78 -2.19 3.78
C GLY A 236 7.41 -2.82 5.03
N LEU A 237 6.60 -3.25 5.99
CA LEU A 237 7.07 -3.94 7.20
C LEU A 237 7.71 -5.29 6.88
N VAL A 238 7.12 -6.08 5.97
CA VAL A 238 7.73 -7.34 5.51
C VAL A 238 9.05 -7.05 4.80
N GLY A 239 9.08 -6.07 3.89
CA GLY A 239 10.31 -5.65 3.21
C GLY A 239 11.41 -5.24 4.18
N GLN A 240 11.07 -4.50 5.24
CA GLN A 240 12.01 -4.04 6.26
C GLN A 240 12.53 -5.21 7.10
N LYS A 241 11.64 -6.13 7.51
CA LYS A 241 12.00 -7.30 8.32
C LYS A 241 12.92 -8.26 7.59
N LEU A 242 12.74 -8.41 6.28
CA LEU A 242 13.54 -9.32 5.46
C LEU A 242 14.80 -8.68 4.89
N ASP A 243 14.93 -7.35 4.97
CA ASP A 243 15.95 -6.54 4.29
C ASP A 243 16.10 -6.93 2.81
N ILE A 244 15.02 -6.72 2.05
CA ILE A 244 14.95 -7.18 0.66
C ILE A 244 15.97 -6.49 -0.26
N ASP A 245 16.46 -7.23 -1.25
CA ASP A 245 17.41 -6.73 -2.25
C ASP A 245 16.70 -5.97 -3.39
N TYR A 246 15.57 -6.49 -3.87
CA TYR A 246 14.77 -5.94 -4.97
C TYR A 246 13.35 -6.54 -4.97
N VAL A 247 12.48 -5.97 -5.80
CA VAL A 247 11.10 -6.44 -6.02
C VAL A 247 10.92 -6.91 -7.46
N ILE A 248 10.15 -7.96 -7.66
CA ILE A 248 9.77 -8.48 -8.99
C ILE A 248 8.26 -8.31 -9.16
N SER A 249 7.85 -7.62 -10.22
CA SER A 249 6.45 -7.56 -10.69
C SER A 249 6.24 -8.56 -11.81
N THR A 250 5.16 -9.32 -11.71
CA THR A 250 4.73 -10.35 -12.68
C THR A 250 3.83 -9.80 -13.79
N GLY A 251 3.78 -8.48 -13.98
CA GLY A 251 3.05 -7.82 -15.08
C GLY A 251 1.62 -7.42 -14.74
N ASP A 252 0.92 -6.87 -15.74
CA ASP A 252 -0.28 -6.06 -15.55
C ASP A 252 -0.04 -4.92 -14.57
N ASN A 253 0.98 -4.13 -14.88
CA ASN A 253 1.45 -3.07 -14.01
C ASN A 253 0.44 -1.92 -13.91
N PHE A 254 -0.35 -1.69 -14.96
CA PHE A 254 -1.37 -0.63 -15.00
C PHE A 254 -2.69 -1.13 -15.59
N TYR A 255 -3.75 -1.07 -14.78
CA TYR A 255 -5.12 -1.43 -15.16
C TYR A 255 -5.94 -0.19 -15.54
N GLU A 256 -6.97 -0.31 -16.38
CA GLU A 256 -7.40 -1.52 -17.12
C GLU A 256 -6.76 -1.61 -18.53
N ASP A 257 -6.24 -0.52 -19.08
CA ASP A 257 -5.73 -0.44 -20.44
C ASP A 257 -4.31 0.18 -20.51
N GLY A 258 -3.43 -0.20 -19.57
CA GLY A 258 -2.04 0.26 -19.55
C GLY A 258 -1.89 1.78 -19.37
N LEU A 259 -0.70 2.30 -19.67
CA LEU A 259 -0.43 3.74 -19.72
C LEU A 259 -0.76 4.29 -21.10
N THR A 260 -1.26 5.51 -21.20
CA THR A 260 -1.48 6.22 -22.48
C THR A 260 -0.20 6.84 -23.06
N GLY A 261 0.88 6.92 -22.27
CA GLY A 261 2.17 7.47 -22.68
C GLY A 261 3.10 7.72 -21.50
N VAL A 262 4.33 8.21 -21.77
CA VAL A 262 5.34 8.46 -20.73
C VAL A 262 4.98 9.59 -19.75
N HIS A 263 3.96 10.39 -20.06
CA HIS A 263 3.45 11.48 -19.21
C HIS A 263 2.14 11.13 -18.52
N ASP A 264 1.66 9.90 -18.65
CA ASP A 264 0.42 9.47 -18.00
C ASP A 264 0.54 9.59 -16.46
N PRO A 265 -0.40 10.27 -15.78
CA PRO A 265 -0.38 10.39 -14.32
C PRO A 265 -0.50 9.04 -13.62
N ALA A 266 -1.08 8.01 -14.25
CA ALA A 266 -1.24 6.67 -13.66
C ALA A 266 0.10 6.06 -13.23
N PHE A 267 1.21 6.42 -13.89
CA PHE A 267 2.54 6.01 -13.43
C PHE A 267 2.84 6.47 -12.01
N ASN A 268 2.54 7.74 -11.71
CA ASN A 268 2.74 8.27 -10.36
C ASN A 268 1.68 7.69 -9.40
N GLU A 269 0.41 7.72 -9.81
CA GLU A 269 -0.73 7.35 -8.97
C GLU A 269 -0.79 5.86 -8.62
N SER A 270 -0.20 4.98 -9.42
CA SER A 270 -0.28 3.52 -9.23
C SER A 270 1.06 2.86 -8.90
N PHE A 271 2.18 3.58 -9.01
CA PHE A 271 3.51 3.03 -8.70
C PHE A 271 4.32 3.97 -7.80
N SER A 272 4.70 5.15 -8.29
CA SER A 272 5.67 5.98 -7.57
C SER A 272 5.14 6.45 -6.21
N SER A 273 3.88 6.86 -6.13
CA SER A 273 3.20 7.27 -4.90
C SER A 273 2.60 6.13 -4.08
N ILE A 274 2.66 4.87 -4.54
CA ILE A 274 2.05 3.74 -3.82
C ILE A 274 3.07 2.96 -2.99
N TYR A 275 4.27 2.76 -3.53
CA TYR A 275 5.27 1.90 -2.91
C TYR A 275 6.35 2.73 -2.21
N THR A 276 6.03 3.73 -1.39
CA THR A 276 7.06 4.68 -0.92
C THR A 276 7.80 4.25 0.35
N SER A 277 7.41 3.15 0.99
CA SER A 277 8.09 2.61 2.17
C SER A 277 9.61 2.53 1.97
N PRO A 278 10.44 2.92 2.96
CA PRO A 278 11.91 2.91 2.84
C PRO A 278 12.47 1.55 2.39
N SER A 279 11.89 0.44 2.86
CA SER A 279 12.32 -0.91 2.50
C SER A 279 12.00 -1.29 1.04
N LEU A 280 11.05 -0.60 0.42
CA LEU A 280 10.65 -0.77 -0.98
C LEU A 280 11.36 0.22 -1.92
N GLN A 281 12.23 1.10 -1.41
CA GLN A 281 13.08 1.99 -2.21
C GLN A 281 14.28 1.23 -2.81
N LYS A 282 13.99 0.09 -3.42
CA LYS A 282 14.92 -0.83 -4.08
C LYS A 282 14.63 -0.86 -5.58
N GLN A 283 15.42 -1.59 -6.35
CA GLN A 283 15.11 -1.80 -7.77
C GLN A 283 13.86 -2.68 -7.91
N TRP A 284 12.94 -2.30 -8.81
CA TRP A 284 11.80 -3.10 -9.21
C TRP A 284 11.96 -3.57 -10.65
N TYR A 285 11.92 -4.88 -10.84
CA TYR A 285 12.01 -5.55 -12.14
C TYR A 285 10.61 -5.98 -12.59
N HIS A 286 10.17 -5.46 -13.73
CA HIS A 286 8.82 -5.69 -14.24
C HIS A 286 8.87 -6.41 -15.59
N VAL A 287 7.92 -7.33 -15.78
CA VAL A 287 7.47 -7.77 -17.10
C VAL A 287 6.16 -7.08 -17.47
N LEU A 288 5.75 -7.22 -18.73
CA LEU A 288 4.46 -6.75 -19.20
C LEU A 288 3.42 -7.87 -19.09
N GLY A 289 2.20 -7.51 -18.73
CA GLY A 289 1.01 -8.36 -18.82
C GLY A 289 0.08 -7.97 -19.96
N ASN A 290 -1.08 -8.62 -20.07
CA ASN A 290 -2.01 -8.34 -21.15
C ASN A 290 -2.67 -6.96 -21.06
N HIS A 291 -2.93 -6.43 -19.85
CA HIS A 291 -3.47 -5.08 -19.66
C HIS A 291 -2.45 -4.00 -20.06
N ASP A 292 -1.17 -4.24 -19.80
CA ASP A 292 -0.09 -3.33 -20.24
C ASP A 292 -0.05 -3.17 -21.75
N TYR A 293 -0.32 -4.26 -22.47
CA TYR A 293 -0.41 -4.26 -23.92
C TYR A 293 -1.66 -3.58 -24.47
N ARG A 294 -2.68 -3.33 -23.65
CA ARG A 294 -3.85 -2.56 -24.11
C ARG A 294 -3.57 -1.05 -24.20
N GLY A 295 -2.49 -0.60 -23.55
CA GLY A 295 -1.99 0.77 -23.60
C GLY A 295 -0.73 0.93 -24.45
N ASP A 296 0.09 1.93 -24.10
CA ASP A 296 1.38 2.24 -24.71
C ASP A 296 2.51 1.43 -24.05
N VAL A 297 2.81 0.27 -24.63
CA VAL A 297 3.89 -0.61 -24.18
C VAL A 297 5.24 0.11 -24.24
N LYS A 298 5.46 0.96 -25.25
CA LYS A 298 6.73 1.69 -25.39
C LYS A 298 6.93 2.70 -24.27
N ALA A 299 5.86 3.24 -23.68
CA ALA A 299 5.97 4.12 -22.52
C ALA A 299 6.56 3.36 -21.33
N GLN A 300 6.04 2.17 -21.02
CA GLN A 300 6.52 1.34 -19.91
C GLN A 300 7.98 0.92 -20.07
N LEU A 301 8.39 0.61 -21.31
CA LEU A 301 9.78 0.24 -21.67
C LEU A 301 10.74 1.44 -21.75
N SER A 302 10.21 2.67 -21.71
CA SER A 302 10.99 3.88 -21.96
C SER A 302 11.95 4.19 -20.82
N HIS A 303 13.14 4.69 -21.18
CA HIS A 303 14.07 5.25 -20.21
C HIS A 303 13.51 6.50 -19.49
N ILE A 304 12.50 7.15 -20.05
CA ILE A 304 11.86 8.33 -19.45
C ILE A 304 11.18 7.96 -18.13
N LEU A 305 10.46 6.83 -18.06
CA LEU A 305 9.85 6.40 -16.79
C LEU A 305 10.90 6.01 -15.75
N ARG A 306 12.01 5.40 -16.18
CA ARG A 306 13.16 5.12 -15.30
C ARG A 306 13.85 6.37 -14.77
N GLN A 307 13.78 7.48 -15.52
CA GLN A 307 14.29 8.77 -15.08
C GLN A 307 13.33 9.45 -14.10
N LYS A 308 12.02 9.24 -14.25
CA LYS A 308 11.00 9.70 -13.30
C LYS A 308 11.12 8.97 -11.96
N ASP A 309 11.29 7.65 -12.01
CA ASP A 309 11.49 6.84 -10.82
C ASP A 309 12.55 5.77 -11.12
N LYS A 310 13.72 5.90 -10.46
CA LYS A 310 14.87 5.01 -10.69
C LYS A 310 14.59 3.56 -10.29
N ARG A 311 13.57 3.33 -9.46
CA ARG A 311 13.15 1.98 -9.07
C ARG A 311 12.50 1.24 -10.24
N TRP A 312 11.94 1.96 -11.21
CA TRP A 312 11.28 1.34 -12.35
C TRP A 312 12.29 0.75 -13.34
N LEU A 313 12.26 -0.58 -13.54
CA LEU A 313 12.86 -1.24 -14.69
C LEU A 313 11.85 -2.21 -15.30
N CYS A 314 11.27 -1.83 -16.44
CA CYS A 314 10.40 -2.69 -17.24
C CYS A 314 11.04 -2.97 -18.58
N LEU A 315 11.13 -4.26 -18.92
CA LEU A 315 11.63 -4.78 -20.19
C LEU A 315 10.75 -5.95 -20.63
N ARG A 316 10.72 -6.26 -21.93
CA ARG A 316 9.93 -7.39 -22.45
C ARG A 316 10.45 -8.72 -21.93
N SER A 317 11.72 -9.01 -22.24
CA SER A 317 12.41 -10.23 -21.82
C SER A 317 13.87 -9.90 -21.58
N PHE A 318 14.40 -10.39 -20.47
CA PHE A 318 15.75 -10.07 -20.00
C PHE A 318 16.17 -11.08 -18.93
N ILE A 319 17.46 -11.06 -18.60
CA ILE A 319 18.04 -11.92 -17.56
C ILE A 319 18.51 -11.02 -16.43
N LEU A 320 18.19 -11.41 -15.20
CA LEU A 320 18.77 -10.85 -13.99
C LEU A 320 19.67 -11.89 -13.36
N GLU A 321 20.98 -11.63 -13.41
CA GLU A 321 22.01 -12.45 -12.78
C GLU A 321 22.26 -11.96 -11.35
N SER A 322 22.12 -12.84 -10.37
CA SER A 322 22.30 -12.53 -8.95
C SER A 322 23.17 -13.60 -8.28
N GLU A 323 24.43 -13.63 -8.70
CA GLU A 323 25.49 -14.56 -8.28
C GLU A 323 25.14 -16.04 -8.45
N PHE A 324 24.37 -16.60 -7.53
CA PHE A 324 24.00 -18.03 -7.49
C PHE A 324 22.59 -18.32 -8.03
N VAL A 325 21.81 -17.29 -8.37
CA VAL A 325 20.49 -17.40 -8.99
C VAL A 325 20.42 -16.54 -10.25
N GLU A 326 19.79 -17.08 -11.29
CA GLU A 326 19.45 -16.34 -12.51
C GLU A 326 17.94 -16.36 -12.73
N PHE A 327 17.38 -15.18 -12.96
CA PHE A 327 15.99 -15.00 -13.34
C PHE A 327 15.88 -14.73 -14.84
N PHE A 328 15.07 -15.50 -15.54
CA PHE A 328 14.80 -15.37 -16.97
C PHE A 328 13.38 -14.81 -17.14
N PHE A 329 13.29 -13.51 -17.39
CA PHE A 329 12.02 -12.84 -17.62
C PHE A 329 11.57 -13.04 -19.07
N VAL A 330 10.33 -13.48 -19.26
CA VAL A 330 9.76 -13.84 -20.56
C VAL A 330 8.48 -13.04 -20.81
N ASP A 331 8.40 -12.41 -21.99
CA ASP A 331 7.22 -11.67 -22.43
C ASP A 331 6.17 -12.69 -22.89
N THR A 332 5.28 -13.07 -21.98
CA THR A 332 4.30 -14.14 -22.24
C THR A 332 3.09 -13.70 -23.06
N THR A 333 2.78 -12.39 -23.13
CA THR A 333 1.56 -11.88 -23.79
C THR A 333 1.49 -12.25 -25.28
N PRO A 334 2.59 -12.20 -26.07
CA PRO A 334 2.57 -12.62 -27.47
C PRO A 334 2.30 -14.11 -27.70
N PHE A 335 2.37 -14.98 -26.68
CA PHE A 335 2.09 -16.40 -26.83
C PHE A 335 0.59 -16.70 -26.95
N VAL A 336 -0.28 -15.87 -26.38
CA VAL A 336 -1.72 -16.14 -26.32
C VAL A 336 -2.39 -15.83 -27.67
N ASP A 337 -2.88 -16.86 -28.36
CA ASP A 337 -3.46 -16.74 -29.71
C ASP A 337 -4.72 -15.89 -29.72
N LYS A 338 -5.50 -15.95 -28.63
CA LYS A 338 -6.75 -15.23 -28.48
C LYS A 338 -6.58 -13.72 -28.62
N TYR A 339 -5.48 -13.13 -28.14
CA TYR A 339 -5.25 -11.68 -28.25
C TYR A 339 -5.01 -11.19 -29.69
N PHE A 340 -4.70 -12.09 -30.61
CA PHE A 340 -4.52 -11.79 -32.03
C PHE A 340 -5.77 -12.14 -32.86
N THR A 341 -6.42 -13.26 -32.51
CA THR A 341 -7.50 -13.85 -33.31
C THR A 341 -8.89 -13.41 -32.87
N ASP A 342 -9.08 -13.17 -31.57
CA ASP A 342 -10.35 -12.74 -30.97
C ASP A 342 -10.11 -11.84 -29.74
N PRO A 343 -9.59 -10.60 -29.93
CA PRO A 343 -9.31 -9.67 -28.84
C PRO A 343 -10.58 -9.04 -28.23
N GLY A 344 -11.77 -9.39 -28.74
CA GLY A 344 -13.03 -8.76 -28.34
C GLY A 344 -13.03 -7.25 -28.63
N LYS A 345 -13.25 -6.43 -27.59
CA LYS A 345 -13.27 -4.96 -27.69
C LYS A 345 -11.91 -4.31 -27.46
N HIS A 346 -10.90 -5.08 -27.09
CA HIS A 346 -9.60 -4.53 -26.71
C HIS A 346 -8.72 -4.33 -27.93
N THR A 347 -7.89 -3.30 -27.89
CA THR A 347 -6.80 -3.06 -28.84
C THR A 347 -5.48 -3.31 -28.16
N TYR A 348 -4.58 -4.01 -28.83
CA TYR A 348 -3.28 -4.38 -28.28
C TYR A 348 -2.14 -3.69 -29.06
N ASP A 349 -1.16 -3.14 -28.34
CA ASP A 349 0.05 -2.55 -28.87
C ASP A 349 1.11 -3.61 -29.18
N TRP A 350 1.06 -4.10 -30.41
CA TRP A 350 2.00 -5.08 -30.94
C TRP A 350 3.29 -4.48 -31.53
N ARG A 351 3.59 -3.19 -31.28
CA ARG A 351 4.81 -2.56 -31.80
C ARG A 351 6.04 -3.26 -31.22
N GLY A 352 6.89 -3.79 -32.11
CA GLY A 352 8.08 -4.56 -31.74
C GLY A 352 7.84 -6.06 -31.54
N VAL A 353 6.59 -6.53 -31.68
CA VAL A 353 6.23 -7.96 -31.68
C VAL A 353 6.01 -8.48 -33.10
N TYR A 354 5.49 -7.66 -34.03
CA TYR A 354 5.30 -8.11 -35.42
C TYR A 354 6.62 -8.20 -36.21
N PRO A 355 6.80 -9.26 -37.04
CA PRO A 355 5.94 -10.45 -37.20
C PRO A 355 5.98 -11.40 -35.99
N ARG A 356 4.80 -11.82 -35.51
CA ARG A 356 4.63 -12.55 -34.24
C ARG A 356 5.41 -13.86 -34.21
N GLU A 357 5.37 -14.62 -35.29
CA GLU A 357 6.01 -15.94 -35.39
C GLU A 357 7.53 -15.82 -35.33
N VAL A 358 8.08 -14.77 -35.95
CA VAL A 358 9.52 -14.47 -35.90
C VAL A 358 9.91 -14.03 -34.50
N TYR A 359 9.09 -13.20 -33.84
CA TYR A 359 9.31 -12.77 -32.47
C TYR A 359 9.34 -13.95 -31.50
N LEU A 360 8.31 -14.81 -31.52
CA LEU A 360 8.23 -15.99 -30.65
C LEU A 360 9.37 -16.98 -30.92
N SER A 361 9.69 -17.24 -32.19
CA SER A 361 10.80 -18.12 -32.55
C SER A 361 12.15 -17.61 -32.03
N ASN A 362 12.39 -16.31 -32.09
CA ASN A 362 13.63 -15.73 -31.55
C ASN A 362 13.63 -15.75 -30.03
N LEU A 363 12.53 -15.37 -29.37
CA LEU A 363 12.41 -15.37 -27.92
C LEU A 363 12.64 -16.77 -27.33
N LEU A 364 11.99 -17.81 -27.89
CA LEU A 364 12.17 -19.19 -27.45
C LEU A 364 13.62 -19.66 -27.62
N LYS A 365 14.25 -19.32 -28.75
CA LYS A 365 15.65 -19.63 -29.01
C LYS A 365 16.58 -18.94 -28.01
N ASP A 366 16.34 -17.67 -27.71
CA ASP A 366 17.17 -16.88 -26.80
C ASP A 366 17.02 -17.38 -25.36
N VAL A 367 15.80 -17.71 -24.92
CA VAL A 367 15.54 -18.30 -23.59
C VAL A 367 16.21 -19.67 -23.45
N ASP A 368 16.05 -20.56 -24.44
CA ASP A 368 16.71 -21.88 -24.42
C ASP A 368 18.24 -21.76 -24.41
N ALA A 369 18.80 -20.90 -25.25
CA ALA A 369 20.24 -20.67 -25.29
C ALA A 369 20.78 -20.10 -23.97
N ALA A 370 20.03 -19.17 -23.34
CA ALA A 370 20.41 -18.60 -22.06
C ALA A 370 20.35 -19.64 -20.92
N LEU A 371 19.29 -20.43 -20.85
CA LEU A 371 19.13 -21.50 -19.85
C LEU A 371 20.19 -22.60 -19.99
N LYS A 372 20.57 -22.95 -21.23
CA LYS A 372 21.66 -23.90 -21.51
C LYS A 372 23.03 -23.38 -21.11
N LYS A 373 23.24 -22.07 -21.25
CA LYS A 373 24.50 -21.40 -20.88
C LYS A 373 24.63 -21.19 -19.37
N SER A 374 23.51 -21.05 -18.68
CA SER A 374 23.46 -20.76 -17.24
C SER A 374 24.18 -21.80 -16.39
N THR A 375 25.12 -21.32 -15.56
CA THR A 375 25.76 -22.13 -14.51
C THR A 375 25.23 -21.79 -13.11
N ALA A 376 24.14 -21.01 -13.03
CA ALA A 376 23.55 -20.62 -11.77
C ALA A 376 23.06 -21.85 -10.99
N THR A 377 23.14 -21.78 -9.66
CA THR A 377 22.63 -22.85 -8.81
C THR A 377 21.11 -22.91 -8.87
N TRP A 378 20.44 -21.76 -9.02
CA TRP A 378 18.99 -21.68 -9.19
C TRP A 378 18.64 -21.02 -10.52
N LYS A 379 17.72 -21.63 -11.28
CA LYS A 379 17.17 -21.08 -12.53
C LYS A 379 15.68 -20.85 -12.34
N ILE A 380 15.27 -19.58 -12.42
CA ILE A 380 13.88 -19.17 -12.18
C ILE A 380 13.38 -18.45 -13.42
N VAL A 381 12.23 -18.88 -13.95
CA VAL A 381 11.58 -18.19 -15.07
C VAL A 381 10.44 -17.34 -14.55
N VAL A 382 10.33 -16.10 -15.02
CA VAL A 382 9.28 -15.16 -14.62
C VAL A 382 8.50 -14.75 -15.86
N GLY A 383 7.18 -14.89 -15.81
CA GLY A 383 6.26 -14.49 -16.86
C GLY A 383 5.02 -13.84 -16.28
N HIS A 384 4.10 -13.42 -17.15
CA HIS A 384 2.80 -12.90 -16.70
C HIS A 384 1.75 -14.01 -16.63
N HIS A 385 1.58 -14.75 -17.72
CA HIS A 385 0.54 -15.76 -17.86
C HIS A 385 0.88 -17.06 -17.13
N THR A 386 -0.17 -17.79 -16.76
CA THR A 386 -0.14 -19.06 -16.04
C THR A 386 0.25 -20.22 -16.97
N ILE A 387 1.18 -21.07 -16.53
CA ILE A 387 1.46 -22.36 -17.17
C ILE A 387 0.64 -23.47 -16.50
N LYS A 388 0.60 -23.47 -15.17
CA LYS A 388 -0.29 -24.27 -14.34
C LYS A 388 -1.06 -23.34 -13.43
N SER A 389 -2.37 -23.49 -13.37
CA SER A 389 -3.21 -22.73 -12.45
C SER A 389 -4.59 -23.36 -12.32
N ALA A 390 -5.08 -23.40 -11.08
CA ALA A 390 -6.47 -23.67 -10.74
C ALA A 390 -7.34 -22.41 -10.77
N GLY A 391 -6.78 -21.22 -11.03
CA GLY A 391 -7.52 -19.96 -11.06
C GLY A 391 -8.37 -19.76 -12.31
N HIS A 392 -9.17 -18.68 -12.32
CA HIS A 392 -10.13 -18.33 -13.37
C HIS A 392 -9.62 -18.52 -14.80
N HIS A 393 -8.42 -18.00 -15.12
CA HIS A 393 -7.83 -18.10 -16.45
C HIS A 393 -7.27 -19.48 -16.75
N GLY A 394 -6.79 -20.20 -15.73
CA GLY A 394 -6.38 -21.59 -15.84
C GLY A 394 -5.07 -21.75 -16.61
N VAL A 395 -4.97 -22.78 -17.45
CA VAL A 395 -3.73 -23.14 -18.18
C VAL A 395 -3.63 -22.40 -19.51
N THR A 396 -2.50 -21.74 -19.76
CA THR A 396 -2.18 -21.17 -21.09
C THR A 396 -1.53 -22.23 -21.98
N GLU A 397 -2.34 -22.86 -22.83
CA GLU A 397 -1.94 -23.99 -23.70
C GLU A 397 -0.75 -23.68 -24.62
N GLU A 398 -0.62 -22.45 -25.11
CA GLU A 398 0.47 -22.05 -25.98
C GLU A 398 1.82 -22.07 -25.24
N LEU A 399 1.84 -21.70 -23.95
CA LEU A 399 3.05 -21.79 -23.12
C LEU A 399 3.39 -23.24 -22.80
N VAL A 400 2.39 -24.09 -22.53
CA VAL A 400 2.59 -25.53 -22.34
C VAL A 400 3.24 -26.17 -23.57
N LYS A 401 2.78 -25.80 -24.77
CA LYS A 401 3.32 -26.37 -26.02
C LYS A 401 4.70 -25.85 -26.40
N GLN A 402 4.96 -24.57 -26.15
CA GLN A 402 6.14 -23.89 -26.71
C GLN A 402 7.24 -23.63 -25.70
N LEU A 403 6.90 -23.29 -24.46
CA LEU A 403 7.87 -22.88 -23.44
C LEU A 403 8.21 -24.01 -22.46
N VAL A 404 7.23 -24.78 -21.98
CA VAL A 404 7.46 -25.86 -20.98
C VAL A 404 8.53 -26.86 -21.41
N PRO A 405 8.59 -27.35 -22.68
CA PRO A 405 9.65 -28.25 -23.10
C PRO A 405 11.06 -27.67 -22.89
N ILE A 406 11.23 -26.36 -23.07
CA ILE A 406 12.50 -25.67 -22.81
C ILE A 406 12.80 -25.61 -21.31
N LEU A 407 11.78 -25.38 -20.48
CA LEU A 407 11.95 -25.33 -19.02
C LEU A 407 12.39 -26.68 -18.46
N GLU A 408 11.74 -27.76 -18.92
CA GLU A 408 12.04 -29.14 -18.52
C GLU A 408 13.42 -29.59 -19.00
N ASP A 409 13.74 -29.38 -20.29
CA ASP A 409 15.05 -29.73 -20.88
C ASP A 409 16.22 -29.05 -20.18
N ASN A 410 15.97 -27.90 -19.55
CA ASN A 410 16.98 -27.10 -18.85
C ASN A 410 16.91 -27.19 -17.32
N SER A 411 16.05 -28.06 -16.78
CA SER A 411 15.87 -28.28 -15.34
C SER A 411 15.65 -26.97 -14.56
N VAL A 412 14.72 -26.15 -15.05
CA VAL A 412 14.27 -24.94 -14.35
C VAL A 412 13.69 -25.32 -12.99
N ASP A 413 13.97 -24.52 -11.96
CA ASP A 413 13.50 -24.82 -10.60
C ASP A 413 12.08 -24.32 -10.35
N MET A 414 11.81 -23.12 -10.87
CA MET A 414 10.59 -22.38 -10.56
C MET A 414 10.11 -21.59 -11.77
N TYR A 415 8.80 -21.53 -11.93
CA TYR A 415 8.11 -20.56 -12.78
C TYR A 415 7.24 -19.65 -11.90
N ILE A 416 7.41 -18.33 -12.02
CA ILE A 416 6.69 -17.33 -11.23
C ILE A 416 5.82 -16.50 -12.17
N ASN A 417 4.54 -16.35 -11.85
CA ASN A 417 3.60 -15.58 -12.66
C ASN A 417 2.56 -14.78 -11.85
N GLY A 418 1.76 -14.00 -12.58
CA GLY A 418 0.57 -13.30 -12.10
C GLY A 418 -0.64 -13.79 -12.89
N HIS A 419 -1.33 -12.86 -13.55
CA HIS A 419 -2.50 -13.08 -14.42
C HIS A 419 -3.75 -13.58 -13.69
N ASP A 420 -3.68 -14.75 -13.05
CA ASP A 420 -4.73 -15.19 -12.14
C ASP A 420 -4.71 -14.35 -10.85
N HIS A 421 -5.82 -13.68 -10.55
CA HIS A 421 -5.95 -12.79 -9.38
C HIS A 421 -6.13 -13.60 -8.08
N CYS A 422 -5.09 -14.35 -7.71
CA CYS A 422 -5.01 -15.19 -6.51
C CYS A 422 -3.54 -15.39 -6.07
N LEU A 423 -3.33 -16.13 -4.98
CA LEU A 423 -2.04 -16.67 -4.58
C LEU A 423 -2.07 -18.20 -4.67
N GLU A 424 -1.09 -18.78 -5.34
CA GLU A 424 -1.09 -20.21 -5.63
C GLU A 424 0.32 -20.81 -5.63
N HIS A 425 0.40 -22.09 -5.26
CA HIS A 425 1.59 -22.90 -5.43
C HIS A 425 1.21 -24.30 -5.91
N ILE A 426 1.67 -24.66 -7.11
CA ILE A 426 1.52 -25.98 -7.71
C ILE A 426 2.91 -26.59 -7.93
N ILE A 427 3.06 -27.89 -7.68
CA ILE A 427 4.28 -28.64 -8.01
C ILE A 427 3.94 -29.65 -9.09
N ASP A 428 4.63 -29.58 -10.22
CA ASP A 428 4.47 -30.59 -11.26
C ASP A 428 5.07 -31.92 -10.81
N SER A 429 4.27 -32.98 -10.84
CA SER A 429 4.62 -34.31 -10.35
C SER A 429 5.69 -35.04 -11.19
N THR A 430 5.98 -34.57 -12.40
CA THR A 430 6.90 -35.24 -13.33
C THR A 430 8.25 -34.53 -13.40
N SER A 431 8.23 -33.24 -13.71
CA SER A 431 9.40 -32.36 -13.83
C SER A 431 9.89 -31.82 -12.49
N GLN A 432 9.04 -31.86 -11.44
CA GLN A 432 9.29 -31.27 -10.13
C GLN A 432 9.45 -29.73 -10.16
N ILE A 433 9.07 -29.07 -11.26
CA ILE A 433 9.05 -27.61 -11.36
C ILE A 433 7.99 -27.05 -10.40
N HIS A 434 8.37 -26.01 -9.66
CA HIS A 434 7.46 -25.25 -8.80
C HIS A 434 6.82 -24.10 -9.58
N TYR A 435 5.50 -24.07 -9.64
CA TYR A 435 4.72 -22.98 -10.23
C TYR A 435 4.15 -22.12 -9.11
N PHE A 436 4.56 -20.86 -9.04
CA PHE A 436 4.13 -19.90 -8.04
C PHE A 436 3.34 -18.76 -8.70
N THR A 437 2.05 -18.66 -8.40
CA THR A 437 1.21 -17.53 -8.83
C THR A 437 1.13 -16.51 -7.69
N SER A 438 1.55 -15.27 -7.97
CA SER A 438 1.39 -14.12 -7.09
C SER A 438 0.68 -12.99 -7.84
N GLY A 439 -0.59 -13.21 -8.20
CA GLY A 439 -1.41 -12.25 -8.96
C GLY A 439 -2.43 -11.47 -8.13
N GLY A 440 -2.53 -11.72 -6.81
CA GLY A 440 -3.43 -11.03 -5.87
C GLY A 440 -2.98 -9.63 -5.41
N GLY A 441 -2.18 -8.90 -6.19
CA GLY A 441 -1.56 -7.65 -5.73
C GLY A 441 -2.56 -6.50 -5.47
N SER A 442 -3.63 -6.41 -6.26
CA SER A 442 -4.61 -5.30 -6.19
C SER A 442 -6.07 -5.74 -6.32
N LYS A 443 -6.34 -6.97 -6.77
CA LYS A 443 -7.67 -7.57 -6.93
C LYS A 443 -7.58 -9.08 -6.69
N ALA A 444 -8.70 -9.71 -6.31
CA ALA A 444 -8.88 -11.15 -6.24
C ALA A 444 -10.21 -11.58 -6.88
N TRP A 445 -10.32 -12.82 -7.39
CA TRP A 445 -11.49 -13.26 -8.17
C TRP A 445 -12.62 -13.99 -7.43
N ASN A 446 -12.51 -14.17 -6.13
CA ASN A 446 -13.58 -14.62 -5.24
C ASN A 446 -14.38 -15.84 -5.78
N SER A 447 -13.81 -17.03 -5.54
CA SER A 447 -14.39 -18.36 -5.68
C SER A 447 -14.48 -18.90 -7.12
N ASP A 448 -13.63 -18.40 -8.01
CA ASP A 448 -13.47 -18.94 -9.37
C ASP A 448 -12.25 -19.87 -9.45
N VAL A 449 -12.48 -21.15 -9.13
CA VAL A 449 -11.45 -22.19 -9.04
C VAL A 449 -11.82 -23.42 -9.85
N HIS A 450 -10.92 -23.82 -10.75
CA HIS A 450 -10.97 -25.10 -11.46
C HIS A 450 -10.44 -26.22 -10.58
N TRP A 451 -10.92 -27.45 -10.81
CA TRP A 451 -10.38 -28.61 -10.08
C TRP A 451 -8.90 -28.83 -10.44
N TRP A 452 -8.09 -29.12 -9.43
CA TRP A 452 -6.69 -29.53 -9.58
C TRP A 452 -6.38 -30.74 -8.70
N ASP A 453 -5.34 -31.49 -9.05
CA ASP A 453 -4.86 -32.60 -8.23
C ASP A 453 -4.36 -32.10 -6.86
N PRO A 454 -4.95 -32.55 -5.73
CA PRO A 454 -4.48 -32.18 -4.39
C PRO A 454 -3.03 -32.61 -4.09
N GLU A 455 -2.49 -33.59 -4.82
CA GLU A 455 -1.07 -33.97 -4.71
C GLU A 455 -0.13 -32.96 -5.39
N GLU A 456 -0.62 -32.12 -6.31
CA GLU A 456 0.17 -31.06 -6.94
C GLU A 456 -0.11 -29.69 -6.30
N LEU A 457 -1.37 -29.37 -6.00
CA LEU A 457 -1.80 -28.07 -5.47
C LEU A 457 -1.45 -27.94 -3.98
N LYS A 458 -0.43 -27.14 -3.66
CA LYS A 458 0.09 -26.94 -2.28
C LYS A 458 -0.48 -25.71 -1.58
N LEU A 459 -0.89 -24.71 -2.35
CA LEU A 459 -1.59 -23.53 -1.86
C LEU A 459 -2.60 -23.08 -2.90
N TRP A 460 -3.81 -22.80 -2.43
CA TRP A 460 -4.77 -21.94 -3.10
C TRP A 460 -5.25 -20.92 -2.08
N TYR A 461 -5.10 -19.63 -2.40
CA TYR A 461 -5.64 -18.55 -1.60
C TYR A 461 -6.28 -17.51 -2.51
N ASP A 462 -7.59 -17.44 -2.37
CA ASP A 462 -8.47 -16.55 -3.10
C ASP A 462 -8.64 -15.24 -2.33
N GLY A 463 -7.57 -14.46 -2.35
CA GLY A 463 -7.48 -13.18 -1.67
C GLY A 463 -6.24 -12.42 -2.09
N GLN A 464 -6.17 -11.17 -1.67
CA GLN A 464 -5.06 -10.30 -2.01
C GLN A 464 -3.83 -10.56 -1.14
N GLY A 465 -2.65 -10.30 -1.71
CA GLY A 465 -1.38 -10.46 -1.02
C GLY A 465 -0.19 -10.58 -1.98
N PHE A 466 0.92 -11.09 -1.48
CA PHE A 466 2.18 -11.19 -2.22
C PHE A 466 3.04 -12.34 -1.70
N MET A 467 4.16 -12.61 -2.36
CA MET A 467 5.14 -13.60 -1.89
C MET A 467 6.53 -12.99 -1.65
N SER A 468 7.28 -13.58 -0.72
CA SER A 468 8.71 -13.32 -0.54
C SER A 468 9.52 -14.56 -0.85
N MET A 469 10.75 -14.38 -1.31
CA MET A 469 11.72 -15.45 -1.52
C MET A 469 13.08 -15.04 -0.96
N GLN A 470 13.54 -15.73 0.10
CA GLN A 470 14.88 -15.55 0.66
C GLN A 470 15.76 -16.71 0.23
N MET A 471 16.86 -16.42 -0.46
CA MET A 471 17.70 -17.46 -1.05
C MET A 471 19.12 -17.43 -0.54
N THR A 472 19.73 -18.60 -0.54
CA THR A 472 21.16 -18.83 -0.44
C THR A 472 21.54 -19.77 -1.58
N GLN A 473 22.84 -19.98 -1.79
CA GLN A 473 23.30 -20.96 -2.79
C GLN A 473 22.68 -22.36 -2.59
N LYS A 474 22.28 -22.74 -1.37
CA LYS A 474 21.76 -24.09 -1.08
C LYS A 474 20.27 -24.14 -0.75
N LYS A 475 19.64 -23.03 -0.38
CA LYS A 475 18.28 -23.03 0.16
C LYS A 475 17.47 -21.88 -0.39
N ALA A 476 16.19 -22.12 -0.63
CA ALA A 476 15.20 -21.09 -0.93
C ALA A 476 14.05 -21.19 0.08
N HIS A 477 13.73 -20.08 0.73
CA HIS A 477 12.63 -19.95 1.68
C HIS A 477 11.55 -19.07 1.04
N ILE A 478 10.44 -19.68 0.66
CA ILE A 478 9.30 -19.02 0.02
C ILE A 478 8.20 -18.86 1.06
N ARG A 479 7.59 -17.67 1.11
CA ARG A 479 6.42 -17.40 1.95
C ARG A 479 5.40 -16.59 1.18
N PHE A 480 4.13 -16.97 1.32
CA PHE A 480 2.99 -16.18 0.84
C PHE A 480 2.37 -15.44 2.00
N TYR A 481 1.98 -14.19 1.75
CA TYR A 481 1.40 -13.28 2.73
C TYR A 481 0.05 -12.80 2.25
N ASP A 482 -0.93 -12.68 3.15
CA ASP A 482 -2.11 -11.87 2.87
C ASP A 482 -1.80 -10.36 2.99
N VAL A 483 -2.80 -9.52 2.74
CA VAL A 483 -2.71 -8.06 2.89
C VAL A 483 -2.34 -7.59 4.31
N PHE A 484 -2.40 -8.47 5.31
CA PHE A 484 -2.05 -8.17 6.70
C PHE A 484 -0.62 -8.62 7.06
N GLY A 485 0.18 -9.05 6.09
CA GLY A 485 1.51 -9.60 6.34
C GLY A 485 1.49 -10.93 7.09
N LYS A 486 0.32 -11.60 7.20
CA LYS A 486 0.23 -12.92 7.81
C LYS A 486 0.71 -13.96 6.80
N VAL A 487 1.60 -14.84 7.24
CA VAL A 487 2.07 -15.96 6.43
C VAL A 487 0.92 -16.95 6.22
N LEU A 488 0.49 -17.11 4.98
CA LEU A 488 -0.53 -18.06 4.53
C LEU A 488 0.08 -19.43 4.23
N HIS A 489 1.28 -19.43 3.67
CA HIS A 489 1.99 -20.63 3.25
C HIS A 489 3.50 -20.41 3.35
N ALA A 490 4.23 -21.47 3.68
CA ALA A 490 5.68 -21.45 3.74
C ALA A 490 6.23 -22.71 3.05
N TRP A 491 7.23 -22.54 2.19
CA TRP A 491 7.86 -23.63 1.48
C TRP A 491 9.38 -23.47 1.49
N ASN A 492 10.10 -24.58 1.68
CA ASN A 492 11.55 -24.58 1.75
C ASN A 492 12.11 -25.56 0.72
N LEU A 493 12.97 -25.07 -0.16
CA LEU A 493 13.75 -25.91 -1.07
C LEU A 493 15.20 -25.99 -0.63
N THR A 494 15.84 -27.12 -0.91
CA THR A 494 17.27 -27.34 -0.65
C THR A 494 17.90 -28.01 -1.88
N LYS A 495 19.06 -27.51 -2.29
CA LYS A 495 19.95 -28.16 -3.26
C LYS A 495 21.18 -28.70 -2.55
N GLU A 496 21.53 -29.95 -2.81
CA GLU A 496 22.82 -30.49 -2.41
C GLU A 496 23.90 -29.97 -3.37
N MET A 497 25.01 -29.44 -2.83
CA MET A 497 26.15 -29.12 -3.69
C MET A 497 26.87 -30.41 -4.03
N HIS A 498 26.76 -30.85 -5.28
CA HIS A 498 27.70 -31.83 -5.79
C HIS A 498 29.07 -31.14 -5.90
N SER A 499 30.04 -31.64 -5.13
CA SER A 499 31.44 -31.26 -5.31
C SER A 499 31.82 -31.55 -6.76
N ALA A 500 32.25 -30.53 -7.51
CA ALA A 500 32.85 -30.72 -8.82
C ALA A 500 34.01 -31.72 -8.68
N ILE A 501 33.89 -32.86 -9.37
CA ILE A 501 34.98 -33.84 -9.54
C ILE A 501 35.91 -33.34 -10.63
#